data_AF-A0A1B6GAA4-F1
#
_entry.id   AF-A0A1B6GAA4-F1
#
_cell.length_a   1.000
_cell.length_b   1.000
_cell.length_c   1.000
_cell.angle_alpha   90.00
_cell.angle_beta   90.00
_cell.angle_gamma   90.00
#
_symmetry.space_group_name_H-M   'P 1'
#
loop_
_entity.id
_entity.type
_entity.pdbx_description
1 polymer ?
#
loop_
_entity_poly.entity_id
_entity_poly.type
_entity_poly.pdbx_seq_one_letter_code
_entity_poly.pdbx_strand_id
1 'polypeptide(L)'
;GARQLSLDSVVPVVLLPALGYIAAQGVWISVVVFTTLPIFLTYVHYIIMRTSSQSKFFYVWTLMSVALIVTVFEVPVVVTLDIAPEEHKIFLLFTVVMVFCGVKTRLTAEQSHVKGDVKSDECDLECTVCHKSVLPRTFHCCICHTCVVKRDHHCAWLDCCIGESSLATR
;
A
#
# COMPACT_ATOMS: atom_id res chain seq x y z
N GLY A 1 0.83 15.30 24.22
CA GLY A 1 -0.42 14.90 23.53
C GLY A 1 -0.23 13.53 22.96
N ALA A 2 -0.98 12.53 23.42
CA ALA A 2 -0.89 11.17 22.91
C ALA A 2 -1.42 11.15 21.47
N ARG A 3 -0.58 10.78 20.49
CA ARG A 3 -1.02 10.44 19.14
C ARG A 3 -2.03 9.28 19.27
N GLN A 4 -3.31 9.53 19.04
CA GLN A 4 -4.29 8.46 18.91
C GLN A 4 -3.88 7.64 17.68
N LEU A 5 -3.34 6.43 17.91
CA LEU A 5 -3.08 5.46 16.86
C LEU A 5 -4.44 5.09 16.26
N SER A 6 -4.61 5.27 14.94
CA SER A 6 -5.83 4.87 14.27
C SER A 6 -6.02 3.36 14.41
N LEU A 7 -7.19 2.92 14.82
CA LEU A 7 -7.50 1.50 15.04
C LEU A 7 -7.16 0.65 13.80
N ASP A 8 -7.45 1.19 12.61
CA ASP A 8 -7.12 0.61 11.30
C ASP A 8 -5.62 0.28 11.10
N SER A 9 -4.73 1.04 11.75
CA SER A 9 -3.28 0.79 11.67
C SER A 9 -2.83 -0.26 12.69
N VAL A 10 -3.52 -0.35 13.83
CA VAL A 10 -3.16 -1.30 14.90
C VAL A 10 -3.61 -2.72 14.54
N VAL A 11 -4.76 -2.87 13.88
CA VAL A 11 -5.33 -4.18 13.55
C VAL A 11 -4.34 -5.05 12.75
N PRO A 12 -3.76 -4.62 11.60
CA PRO A 12 -2.82 -5.47 10.86
C PRO A 12 -1.56 -5.82 11.65
N VAL A 13 -1.08 -4.92 12.51
CA VAL A 13 0.14 -5.14 13.33
C VAL A 13 -0.03 -6.32 14.28
N VAL A 14 -1.22 -6.52 14.83
CA VAL A 14 -1.52 -7.62 15.75
C VAL A 14 -2.07 -8.84 15.02
N LEU A 15 -2.97 -8.62 14.06
CA LEU A 15 -3.70 -9.69 13.38
C LEU A 15 -2.78 -10.55 12.52
N LEU A 16 -1.83 -9.96 11.77
CA LEU A 16 -0.95 -10.73 10.90
C LEU A 16 -0.02 -11.69 11.65
N PRO A 17 0.71 -11.27 12.71
CA PRO A 17 1.52 -12.19 13.51
C PRO A 17 0.68 -13.28 14.18
N ALA A 18 -0.51 -12.94 14.69
CA ALA A 18 -1.41 -13.92 15.31
C ALA A 18 -1.89 -14.98 14.31
N LEU A 19 -2.32 -14.57 13.11
CA LEU A 19 -2.70 -15.49 12.04
C LEU A 19 -1.51 -16.35 11.58
N GLY A 20 -0.32 -15.77 11.48
CA GLY A 20 0.90 -16.49 11.15
C GLY A 20 1.24 -17.57 12.19
N TYR A 21 1.15 -17.23 13.48
CA TYR A 21 1.37 -18.17 14.58
C TYR A 21 0.35 -19.32 14.59
N ILE A 22 -0.94 -19.01 14.36
CA ILE A 22 -2.02 -19.99 14.27
C ILE A 22 -1.80 -20.92 13.06
N ALA A 23 -1.49 -20.36 11.89
CA ALA A 23 -1.23 -21.14 10.69
C ALA A 23 -0.06 -22.12 10.90
N ALA A 24 0.98 -21.71 11.62
CA ALA A 24 2.16 -22.53 11.90
C ALA A 24 1.89 -23.77 12.78
N GLN A 25 0.74 -23.88 13.45
CA GLN A 25 0.42 -25.02 14.32
C GLN A 25 0.08 -26.32 13.57
N GLY A 26 -0.17 -26.25 12.26
CA GLY A 26 -0.39 -27.45 11.46
C GLY A 26 -0.86 -27.17 10.03
N VAL A 27 -0.67 -28.16 9.16
CA VAL A 27 -0.97 -28.03 7.72
C VAL A 27 -2.45 -27.72 7.44
N TRP A 28 -3.37 -28.36 8.16
CA TRP A 28 -4.82 -28.12 7.98
C TRP A 28 -5.23 -26.72 8.44
N ILE A 29 -4.62 -26.22 9.52
CA ILE A 29 -4.89 -24.87 10.03
C ILE A 29 -4.34 -23.84 9.03
N SER A 30 -3.15 -24.06 8.50
CA SER A 30 -2.59 -23.26 7.40
C SER A 30 -3.55 -23.20 6.20
N VAL A 31 -4.05 -24.35 5.72
CA VAL A 31 -5.00 -24.41 4.59
C VAL A 31 -6.25 -23.57 4.88
N VAL A 32 -6.84 -23.70 6.07
CA VAL A 32 -8.01 -22.90 6.45
C VAL A 32 -7.69 -21.41 6.51
N VAL A 33 -6.57 -21.01 7.13
CA VAL A 33 -6.19 -19.60 7.22
C VAL A 33 -5.94 -19.00 5.83
N PHE A 34 -5.16 -19.66 4.98
CA PHE A 34 -4.83 -19.12 3.65
C PHE A 34 -6.01 -19.12 2.66
N THR A 35 -7.00 -20.00 2.84
CA THR A 35 -8.22 -19.99 2.00
C THR A 35 -9.25 -18.97 2.46
N THR A 36 -9.35 -18.72 3.77
CA THR A 36 -10.32 -17.76 4.33
C THR A 36 -9.80 -16.32 4.30
N LEU A 37 -8.49 -16.12 4.39
CA LEU A 37 -7.87 -14.80 4.44
C LEU A 37 -8.18 -13.91 3.21
N PRO A 38 -8.12 -14.39 1.95
CA PRO A 38 -8.49 -13.58 0.79
C PRO A 38 -9.95 -13.11 0.84
N ILE A 39 -10.87 -13.99 1.26
CA ILE A 39 -12.30 -13.67 1.41
C ILE A 39 -12.48 -12.55 2.43
N PHE A 40 -11.82 -12.68 3.59
CA PHE A 40 -11.82 -11.65 4.63
C PHE A 40 -11.26 -10.31 4.12
N LEU A 41 -10.12 -10.33 3.43
CA LEU A 41 -9.49 -9.12 2.90
C LEU A 41 -10.36 -8.43 1.83
N THR A 42 -11.00 -9.19 0.94
CA THR A 42 -11.96 -8.64 -0.03
C THR A 42 -13.18 -8.02 0.66
N TYR A 43 -13.71 -8.66 1.70
CA TYR A 43 -14.82 -8.14 2.49
C TYR A 43 -14.45 -6.84 3.23
N VAL A 44 -13.30 -6.82 3.91
CA VAL A 44 -12.77 -5.62 4.57
C VAL A 44 -12.51 -4.51 3.55
N HIS A 45 -11.96 -4.83 2.39
CA HIS A 45 -11.72 -3.85 1.32
C HIS A 45 -13.01 -3.20 0.86
N TYR A 46 -14.06 -4.00 0.65
CA TYR A 46 -15.37 -3.52 0.27
C TYR A 46 -15.97 -2.59 1.35
N ILE A 47 -15.89 -2.95 2.63
CA ILE A 47 -16.41 -2.11 3.74
C ILE A 47 -15.61 -0.82 3.86
N ILE A 48 -14.28 -0.90 3.90
CA ILE A 48 -13.43 0.27 4.05
C ILE A 48 -13.68 1.25 2.91
N MET A 49 -13.77 0.77 1.66
CA MET A 49 -14.04 1.63 0.52
C MET A 49 -15.45 2.27 0.57
N ARG A 50 -16.40 1.68 1.30
CA ARG A 50 -17.74 2.24 1.54
C ARG A 50 -17.81 3.19 2.74
N THR A 51 -17.03 2.96 3.78
CA THR A 51 -17.19 3.64 5.09
C THR A 51 -16.05 4.60 5.43
N SER A 52 -14.81 4.29 5.04
CA SER A 52 -13.61 5.07 5.37
C SER A 52 -12.65 5.09 4.19
N SER A 53 -12.79 6.08 3.32
CA SER A 53 -11.95 6.20 2.13
C SER A 53 -10.47 6.42 2.45
N GLN A 54 -10.11 6.95 3.63
CA GLN A 54 -8.73 7.27 4.02
C GLN A 54 -8.03 6.19 4.89
N SER A 55 -8.53 4.96 4.94
CA SER A 55 -7.94 3.94 5.80
C SER A 55 -6.54 3.50 5.35
N LYS A 56 -5.61 3.39 6.30
CA LYS A 56 -4.24 2.89 6.08
C LYS A 56 -4.10 1.37 6.23
N PHE A 57 -5.21 0.68 6.48
CA PHE A 57 -5.23 -0.75 6.80
C PHE A 57 -4.42 -1.59 5.82
N PHE A 58 -4.69 -1.46 4.51
CA PHE A 58 -4.04 -2.27 3.47
C PHE A 58 -2.56 -1.96 3.31
N TYR A 59 -2.16 -0.70 3.49
CA TYR A 59 -0.76 -0.35 3.46
C TYR A 59 0.01 -0.89 4.66
N VAL A 60 -0.54 -0.73 5.88
CA VAL A 60 0.08 -1.29 7.08
C VAL A 60 0.11 -2.82 7.00
N TRP A 61 -0.92 -3.45 6.43
CA TRP A 61 -0.93 -4.88 6.12
C TRP A 61 0.24 -5.29 5.23
N THR A 62 0.50 -4.56 4.13
CA THR A 62 1.65 -4.80 3.25
C THR A 62 2.98 -4.70 4.01
N LEU A 63 3.17 -3.62 4.78
CA LEU A 63 4.40 -3.41 5.56
C LEU A 63 4.62 -4.53 6.58
N MET A 64 3.57 -4.90 7.32
CA MET A 64 3.63 -5.96 8.32
C MET A 64 3.85 -7.34 7.69
N SER A 65 3.33 -7.58 6.50
CA SER A 65 3.58 -8.82 5.76
C SER A 65 5.04 -8.94 5.35
N VAL A 66 5.64 -7.86 4.82
CA VAL A 66 7.08 -7.83 4.49
C VAL A 66 7.93 -8.03 5.75
N ALA A 67 7.62 -7.33 6.84
CA ALA A 67 8.33 -7.47 8.11
C ALA A 67 8.22 -8.90 8.68
N LEU A 68 7.03 -9.51 8.61
CA LEU A 68 6.80 -10.88 9.05
C LEU A 68 7.60 -11.88 8.21
N ILE A 69 7.58 -11.74 6.88
CA ILE A 69 8.33 -12.62 5.96
C ILE A 69 9.83 -12.54 6.25
N VAL A 70 10.39 -11.33 6.41
CA VAL A 70 11.79 -11.15 6.78
C VAL A 70 12.07 -11.77 8.15
N THR A 71 11.23 -11.51 9.15
CA THR A 71 11.44 -12.06 10.51
C THR A 71 11.40 -13.58 10.53
N VAL A 72 10.44 -14.20 9.83
CA VAL A 72 10.34 -15.66 9.72
C VAL A 72 11.51 -16.25 8.94
N PHE A 73 12.01 -15.54 7.92
CA PHE A 73 13.18 -15.97 7.18
C PHE A 73 14.45 -15.94 8.04
N GLU A 74 14.72 -14.81 8.70
CA GLU A 74 15.97 -14.62 9.47
C GLU A 74 16.01 -15.44 10.77
N VAL A 75 14.88 -15.57 11.47
CA VAL A 75 14.88 -16.15 12.82
C VAL A 75 14.76 -17.68 12.78
N PRO A 76 13.61 -18.30 12.45
CA PRO A 76 13.53 -19.75 12.41
C PRO A 76 14.15 -20.37 11.16
N VAL A 77 14.01 -19.79 9.96
CA VAL A 77 14.41 -20.45 8.71
C VAL A 77 15.94 -20.51 8.57
N VAL A 78 16.65 -19.38 8.64
CA VAL A 78 18.12 -19.38 8.52
C VAL A 78 18.78 -20.17 9.65
N VAL A 79 18.25 -20.11 10.89
CA VAL A 79 18.82 -20.83 12.04
C VAL A 79 18.55 -22.34 11.99
N THR A 80 17.40 -22.77 11.46
CA THR A 80 16.98 -24.19 11.51
C THR A 80 17.31 -24.96 10.23
N LEU A 81 17.29 -24.31 9.07
CA LEU A 81 17.33 -24.98 7.76
C LEU A 81 18.70 -24.90 7.05
N ASP A 82 19.76 -24.48 7.73
CA ASP A 82 21.13 -24.36 7.18
C ASP A 82 21.16 -23.76 5.75
N ILE A 83 20.46 -22.63 5.60
CA ILE A 83 20.28 -21.94 4.31
C ILE A 83 21.64 -21.45 3.78
N ALA A 84 21.89 -21.66 2.49
CA ALA A 84 23.16 -21.24 1.88
C ALA A 84 23.31 -19.70 1.91
N PRO A 85 24.51 -19.15 2.14
CA PRO A 85 24.75 -17.71 2.17
C PRO A 85 24.29 -16.98 0.90
N GLU A 86 24.30 -17.66 -0.23
CA GLU A 86 23.88 -17.17 -1.54
C GLU A 86 22.36 -17.01 -1.60
N GLU A 87 21.60 -17.98 -1.08
CA GLU A 87 20.13 -17.95 -1.03
C GLU A 87 19.65 -16.83 -0.11
N HIS A 88 20.28 -16.67 1.06
CA HIS A 88 20.01 -15.55 1.96
C HIS A 88 20.28 -14.20 1.28
N LYS A 89 21.43 -14.02 0.62
CA LYS A 89 21.73 -12.77 -0.10
C LYS A 89 20.70 -12.47 -1.19
N ILE A 90 20.26 -13.48 -1.93
CA ILE A 90 19.23 -13.34 -2.97
C ILE A 90 17.90 -12.88 -2.36
N PHE A 91 17.47 -13.50 -1.27
CA PHE A 91 16.25 -13.12 -0.55
C PHE A 91 16.30 -11.66 -0.06
N LEU A 92 17.41 -11.27 0.58
CA LEU A 92 17.60 -9.92 1.08
C LEU A 92 17.62 -8.90 -0.07
N LEU A 93 18.32 -9.20 -1.16
CA LEU A 93 18.36 -8.36 -2.36
C LEU A 93 16.96 -8.13 -2.93
N PHE A 94 16.17 -9.20 -3.14
CA PHE A 94 14.82 -9.06 -3.67
C PHE A 94 13.90 -8.26 -2.73
N THR A 95 14.04 -8.46 -1.42
CA THR A 95 13.28 -7.70 -0.43
C THR A 95 13.62 -6.21 -0.49
N VAL A 96 14.92 -5.87 -0.53
CA VAL A 96 15.36 -4.47 -0.65
C VAL A 96 14.89 -3.84 -1.95
N VAL A 97 15.01 -4.55 -3.08
CA VAL A 97 14.54 -4.07 -4.39
C VAL A 97 13.02 -3.85 -4.37
N MET A 98 12.24 -4.77 -3.80
CA MET A 98 10.79 -4.64 -3.68
C MET A 98 10.40 -3.41 -2.85
N VAL A 99 11.02 -3.22 -1.68
CA VAL A 99 10.79 -2.05 -0.83
C VAL A 99 11.18 -0.76 -1.55
N PHE A 100 12.35 -0.73 -2.20
CA PHE A 100 12.80 0.42 -2.98
C PHE A 100 11.81 0.78 -4.10
N CYS A 101 11.36 -0.21 -4.87
CA CYS A 101 10.35 -0.01 -5.92
C CYS A 101 9.04 0.53 -5.34
N GLY A 102 8.55 -0.02 -4.24
CA GLY A 102 7.34 0.46 -3.57
C GLY A 102 7.45 1.91 -3.08
N VAL A 103 8.58 2.26 -2.47
CA VAL A 103 8.87 3.64 -2.02
C VAL A 103 8.97 4.59 -3.22
N LYS A 104 9.69 4.20 -4.26
CA LYS A 104 9.81 5.00 -5.49
C LYS A 104 8.44 5.25 -6.12
N THR A 105 7.59 4.22 -6.24
CA THR A 105 6.23 4.36 -6.76
C THR A 105 5.41 5.36 -5.94
N ARG A 106 5.49 5.31 -4.60
CA ARG A 106 4.82 6.29 -3.73
C ARG A 106 5.34 7.71 -3.93
N LEU A 107 6.65 7.91 -3.96
CA LEU A 107 7.24 9.23 -4.15
C LEU A 107 6.86 9.82 -5.50
N THR A 108 6.84 9.00 -6.55
CA THR A 108 6.35 9.42 -7.87
C THR A 108 4.87 9.77 -7.84
N ALA A 109 4.03 9.01 -7.13
CA ALA A 109 2.61 9.32 -6.98
C ALA A 109 2.37 10.68 -6.28
N GLU A 110 3.14 10.99 -5.23
CA GLU A 110 3.06 12.28 -4.54
C GLU A 110 3.43 13.47 -5.43
N GLN A 111 4.33 13.26 -6.40
CA GLN A 111 4.69 14.28 -7.40
C GLN A 111 3.54 14.55 -8.40
N SER A 112 2.67 13.57 -8.65
CA SER A 112 1.51 13.72 -9.54
C SER A 112 0.34 14.49 -8.90
N HIS A 113 0.44 14.87 -7.62
CA HIS A 113 -0.58 15.66 -6.93
C HIS A 113 -0.54 17.13 -7.36
N VAL A 114 -1.69 17.70 -7.71
CA VAL A 114 -1.83 19.12 -8.05
C VAL A 114 -1.74 19.96 -6.77
N LYS A 115 -0.60 20.65 -6.56
CA LYS A 115 -0.31 21.42 -5.33
C LYS A 115 -0.88 22.86 -5.31
N GLY A 116 -1.48 23.35 -6.40
CA GLY A 116 -2.09 24.68 -6.47
C GLY A 116 -2.89 24.89 -7.75
N ASP A 117 -3.44 26.09 -7.95
CA ASP A 117 -4.12 26.45 -9.21
C ASP A 117 -3.12 26.48 -10.36
N VAL A 118 -3.38 25.65 -11.37
CA VAL A 118 -2.60 25.67 -12.60
C VAL A 118 -3.29 26.59 -13.58
N LYS A 119 -2.64 27.70 -13.94
CA LYS A 119 -3.09 28.54 -15.06
C LYS A 119 -2.66 27.87 -16.37
N SER A 120 -3.63 27.42 -17.18
CA SER A 120 -3.37 27.02 -18.56
C SER A 120 -3.97 28.04 -19.53
N ASP A 121 -3.19 28.46 -20.52
CA ASP A 121 -3.64 29.36 -21.60
C ASP A 121 -4.68 28.71 -22.53
N GLU A 122 -4.91 27.40 -22.40
CA GLU A 122 -5.87 26.63 -23.18
C GLU A 122 -6.82 25.86 -22.25
N CYS A 123 -8.12 26.17 -22.36
CA CYS A 123 -9.26 25.58 -21.65
C CYS A 123 -9.15 25.56 -20.11
N ASP A 124 -9.91 26.44 -19.44
CA ASP A 124 -10.11 26.41 -17.99
C ASP A 124 -10.90 25.16 -17.59
N LEU A 125 -10.20 24.05 -17.33
CA LEU A 125 -10.75 22.87 -16.70
C LEU A 125 -10.73 23.07 -15.18
N GLU A 126 -11.87 22.90 -14.52
CA GLU A 126 -12.00 23.04 -13.07
C GLU A 126 -12.42 21.70 -12.43
N CYS A 127 -11.84 21.39 -11.27
CA CYS A 127 -12.32 20.27 -10.46
C CYS A 127 -13.58 20.66 -9.68
N THR A 128 -14.70 19.96 -9.90
CA THR A 128 -15.98 20.20 -9.21
C THR A 128 -15.99 19.95 -7.70
N VAL A 129 -14.98 19.25 -7.17
CA VAL A 129 -14.86 18.93 -5.74
C VAL A 129 -13.88 19.87 -5.03
N CYS A 130 -12.78 20.23 -5.69
CA CYS A 130 -11.74 21.09 -5.11
C CYS A 130 -11.88 22.56 -5.50
N HIS A 131 -12.71 22.88 -6.50
CA HIS A 131 -12.87 24.22 -7.07
C HIS A 131 -11.56 24.89 -7.49
N LYS A 132 -10.64 24.10 -8.07
CA LYS A 132 -9.32 24.55 -8.51
C LYS A 132 -9.12 24.27 -9.99
N SER A 133 -8.34 25.13 -10.65
CA SER A 133 -7.96 24.95 -12.06
C SER A 133 -7.02 23.76 -12.20
N VAL A 134 -7.33 22.84 -13.11
CA VAL A 134 -6.61 21.58 -13.31
C VAL A 134 -6.16 21.40 -14.75
N LEU A 135 -5.04 20.69 -14.93
CA LEU A 135 -4.53 20.33 -16.26
C LEU A 135 -5.43 19.29 -16.95
N PRO A 136 -5.38 19.18 -18.30
CA PRO A 136 -6.00 18.08 -19.02
C PRO A 136 -5.58 16.71 -18.45
N ARG A 137 -6.52 15.75 -18.46
CA ARG A 137 -6.35 14.41 -17.87
C ARG A 137 -6.09 14.38 -16.35
N THR A 138 -6.52 15.42 -15.61
CA THR A 138 -6.50 15.42 -14.14
C THR A 138 -7.82 14.92 -13.58
N PHE A 139 -7.78 14.04 -12.59
CA PHE A 139 -8.98 13.53 -11.92
C PHE A 139 -8.87 13.66 -10.41
N HIS A 140 -9.98 14.00 -9.75
CA HIS A 140 -10.07 14.00 -8.29
C HIS A 140 -10.06 12.58 -7.75
N CYS A 141 -9.25 12.33 -6.71
CA CYS A 141 -9.29 11.11 -5.92
C CYS A 141 -9.98 11.39 -4.58
N CYS A 142 -11.16 10.79 -4.37
CA CYS A 142 -11.91 10.94 -3.12
C CYS A 142 -11.26 10.24 -1.91
N ILE A 143 -10.28 9.36 -2.15
CA ILE A 143 -9.49 8.70 -1.11
C ILE A 143 -8.35 9.62 -0.65
N CYS A 144 -7.54 10.12 -1.59
CA CYS A 144 -6.44 11.03 -1.26
C CYS A 144 -6.89 12.50 -1.04
N HIS A 145 -8.15 12.82 -1.32
CA HIS A 145 -8.73 14.18 -1.32
C HIS A 145 -7.89 15.20 -2.11
N THR A 146 -7.37 14.77 -3.26
CA THR A 146 -6.56 15.63 -4.12
C THR A 146 -6.77 15.29 -5.59
N CYS A 147 -6.50 16.28 -6.44
CA CYS A 147 -6.49 16.10 -7.88
C CYS A 147 -5.14 15.52 -8.30
N VAL A 148 -5.17 14.45 -9.08
CA VAL A 148 -3.99 13.73 -9.55
C VAL A 148 -3.94 13.77 -11.07
N VAL A 149 -2.81 14.22 -11.61
CA VAL A 149 -2.57 14.31 -13.05
C VAL A 149 -2.40 12.90 -13.62
N LYS A 150 -3.08 12.60 -14.73
CA LYS A 150 -3.07 11.28 -15.41
C LYS A 150 -3.37 10.12 -14.45
N ARG A 151 -4.29 10.36 -13.51
CA ARG A 151 -4.74 9.34 -12.55
C ARG A 151 -5.35 8.15 -13.28
N ASP A 152 -4.87 6.95 -12.96
CA ASP A 152 -5.50 5.69 -13.36
C ASP A 152 -6.42 5.20 -12.21
N HIS A 153 -5.81 4.72 -11.12
CA HIS A 153 -6.53 4.21 -9.95
C HIS A 153 -5.83 4.58 -8.64
N HIS A 154 -6.54 4.44 -7.52
CA HIS A 154 -5.92 4.51 -6.19
C HIS A 154 -5.59 3.09 -5.72
N CYS A 155 -4.33 2.85 -5.34
CA CYS A 155 -3.90 1.55 -4.83
C CYS A 155 -3.90 1.56 -3.29
N ALA A 156 -4.85 0.86 -2.67
CA ALA A 156 -4.96 0.80 -1.21
C ALA A 156 -3.73 0.14 -0.55
N TRP A 157 -3.10 -0.84 -1.22
CA TRP A 157 -1.92 -1.55 -0.72
C TRP A 157 -0.65 -0.69 -0.68
N LEU A 158 -0.59 0.33 -1.55
CA LEU A 158 0.49 1.31 -1.62
C LEU A 158 0.05 2.69 -1.12
N ASP A 159 -1.17 2.86 -0.57
CA ASP A 159 -1.79 4.13 -0.14
C ASP A 159 -1.38 5.33 -1.00
N CYS A 160 -1.49 5.18 -2.33
CA CYS A 160 -1.14 6.22 -3.28
C CYS A 160 -1.91 6.08 -4.59
N CYS A 161 -2.06 7.18 -5.33
CA CYS A 161 -2.65 7.14 -6.67
C CYS A 161 -1.62 6.69 -7.70
N ILE A 162 -1.95 5.66 -8.46
CA ILE A 162 -1.18 5.22 -9.61
C ILE A 162 -1.70 5.96 -10.84
N GLY A 163 -0.77 6.40 -11.68
CA GLY A 163 -1.07 7.13 -12.90
C GLY A 163 0.08 7.01 -13.88
N GLU A 164 -0.12 7.53 -15.08
CA GLU A 164 0.94 7.54 -16.09
C GLU A 164 2.04 8.51 -15.66
N SER A 165 3.22 7.97 -15.37
CA SER A 165 4.45 8.74 -15.24
C SER A 165 4.98 9.10 -16.63
N SER A 166 4.30 10.02 -17.32
CA SER A 166 5.09 10.88 -18.20
C SER A 166 5.84 11.77 -17.23
N LEU A 167 7.18 11.71 -17.21
CA LEU A 167 8.00 12.73 -16.56
C LEU A 167 7.31 14.07 -16.80
N ALA A 168 6.73 14.65 -15.75
CA ALA A 168 6.19 15.99 -15.79
C ALA A 168 7.38 16.96 -15.78
N THR A 169 8.28 16.78 -16.75
CA THR A 169 9.19 17.82 -17.21
C THR A 169 8.38 18.68 -18.16
N ARG A 170 7.66 19.64 -17.58
CA ARG A 170 7.60 20.99 -18.13
C ARG A 170 8.36 21.87 -17.16
#